data_AF-A0A7C4SZX2-F1
#
_entry.id   AF-A0A7C4SZX2-F1
#
_cell.length_a   1.000
_cell.length_b   1.000
_cell.length_c   1.000
_cell.angle_alpha   90.00
_cell.angle_beta   90.00
_cell.angle_gamma   90.00
#
_symmetry.space_group_name_H-M   'P 1'
#
loop_
_entity.id
_entity.type
_entity.pdbx_description
1 polymer ?
#
loop_
_entity_poly.entity_id
_entity_poly.type
_entity_poly.pdbx_seq_one_letter_code
_entity_poly.pdbx_strand_id
1 'polypeptide(L)' 'MPYPLNKTVSRESHGFVREAGKTRQVIIILQPPNLIGFRAKGCRKVYHLTSDACYSLAVKAEIAAARREKMQAKKQTTRR' A
#
# COMPACT_ATOMS: atom_id res chain seq x y z
N MET A 1 -19.54 -12.85 -13.32
CA MET A 1 -19.24 -11.68 -12.47
C MET A 1 -18.60 -12.18 -11.19
N PRO A 2 -17.37 -11.77 -10.80
CA PRO A 2 -16.88 -12.09 -9.47
C PRO A 2 -17.82 -11.48 -8.44
N TYR A 3 -18.29 -12.29 -7.50
CA TYR A 3 -19.19 -11.83 -6.46
C TYR A 3 -18.51 -10.76 -5.59
N PRO A 4 -19.20 -9.67 -5.23
CA PRO A 4 -18.66 -8.71 -4.26
C PRO A 4 -18.30 -9.43 -2.96
N LEU A 5 -17.26 -8.94 -2.27
CA LEU A 5 -16.92 -9.44 -0.94
C LEU A 5 -18.13 -9.24 -0.02
N ASN A 6 -18.77 -10.32 0.41
CA ASN A 6 -19.93 -10.24 1.30
C ASN A 6 -19.54 -10.24 2.78
N LYS A 7 -18.26 -10.49 3.08
CA LYS A 7 -17.72 -10.60 4.45
C LYS A 7 -16.34 -9.99 4.52
N THR A 8 -15.98 -9.50 5.70
CA THR A 8 -14.63 -9.01 5.98
C THR A 8 -13.61 -10.14 5.88
N VAL A 9 -12.52 -9.92 5.16
CA VAL A 9 -11.42 -10.88 5.00
C VAL A 9 -10.13 -10.24 5.51
N SER A 10 -9.38 -10.97 6.34
CA SER A 10 -8.07 -10.55 6.83
C SER A 10 -6.98 -11.45 6.28
N ARG A 11 -5.89 -10.85 5.79
CA ARG A 11 -4.73 -11.55 5.24
C ARG A 11 -3.43 -10.90 5.71
N GLU A 12 -2.44 -11.73 6.01
CA GLU A 12 -1.09 -11.25 6.22
C GLU A 12 -0.49 -10.87 4.86
N SER A 13 0.08 -9.67 4.76
CA SER A 13 0.78 -9.24 3.55
C SER A 13 2.28 -9.53 3.66
N HIS A 14 3.00 -9.44 2.55
CA HIS A 14 4.46 -9.45 2.56
C HIS A 14 5.06 -8.08 2.91
N GLY A 15 4.23 -7.07 3.19
CA GLY A 15 4.67 -5.74 3.60
C GLY A 15 5.10 -5.71 5.07
N PHE A 16 6.17 -4.96 5.36
CA PHE A 16 6.66 -4.74 6.72
C PHE A 16 6.72 -3.24 7.02
N VAL A 17 6.35 -2.87 8.24
CA VAL A 17 6.39 -1.49 8.75
C VAL A 17 7.06 -1.46 10.12
N ARG A 18 7.71 -0.35 10.44
CA ARG A 18 8.32 -0.13 11.75
C ARG A 18 7.30 0.55 12.66
N GLU A 19 6.83 -0.15 13.69
CA GLU A 19 5.87 0.37 14.66
C GLU A 19 6.32 0.04 16.09
N ALA A 20 6.32 1.05 16.97
CA ALA A 20 6.83 0.97 18.34
C ALA A 20 8.25 0.35 18.41
N GLY A 21 9.15 0.82 17.54
CA GLY A 21 10.56 0.39 17.51
C GLY A 21 10.81 -0.98 16.87
N LYS A 22 9.77 -1.76 16.56
CA LYS A 22 9.89 -3.12 15.98
C LYS A 22 9.42 -3.16 14.53
N THR A 23 10.08 -3.94 13.70
CA THR A 23 9.62 -4.25 12.34
C THR A 23 8.54 -5.34 12.43
N ARG A 24 7.35 -5.03 11.91
CA ARG A 24 6.17 -5.90 12.00
C ARG A 24 5.55 -6.06 10.62
N GLN A 25 5.03 -7.25 10.35
CA GLN A 25 4.29 -7.54 9.14
C GLN A 25 2.96 -6.78 9.13
N VAL A 26 2.53 -6.29 7.97
CA VAL A 26 1.25 -5.62 7.78
C VAL A 26 0.17 -6.68 7.50
N ILE A 27 -0.92 -6.60 8.25
CA ILE A 27 -2.15 -7.34 8.03
C ILE A 27 -3.10 -6.41 7.27
N ILE A 28 -3.62 -6.90 6.15
CA ILE A 28 -4.61 -6.22 5.31
C ILE A 28 -5.98 -6.80 5.61
N ILE A 29 -6.96 -5.94 5.84
CA ILE A 29 -8.34 -6.29 6.14
C ILE A 29 -9.22 -5.69 5.04
N LEU A 30 -9.79 -6.53 4.18
CA LEU A 30 -10.73 -6.12 3.15
C LEU A 30 -12.13 -6.13 3.73
N GLN A 31 -12.77 -4.97 3.80
CA GLN A 31 -14.11 -4.77 4.34
C GLN A 31 -15.05 -4.26 3.24
N PRO A 32 -16.19 -4.92 3.01
CA PRO A 32 -17.21 -4.33 2.14
C PRO A 32 -17.81 -3.06 2.75
N PRO A 33 -18.30 -2.12 1.92
CA PRO A 33 -18.33 -2.20 0.46
C PRO A 33 -17.02 -1.78 -0.23
N ASN A 34 -16.20 -0.92 0.39
CA ASN A 34 -15.03 -0.30 -0.26
C ASN A 34 -13.90 0.08 0.70
N LEU A 35 -13.82 -0.55 1.87
CA LEU A 35 -12.84 -0.21 2.91
C LEU A 35 -11.68 -1.22 2.94
N ILE A 36 -10.47 -0.70 3.10
CA ILE A 36 -9.25 -1.46 3.28
C ILE A 36 -8.62 -1.02 4.60
N GLY A 37 -8.63 -1.92 5.57
CA GLY A 37 -7.96 -1.77 6.86
C GLY A 37 -6.51 -2.25 6.79
N PHE A 38 -5.62 -1.54 7.48
CA PHE A 38 -4.22 -1.89 7.66
C PHE A 38 -3.89 -1.91 9.14
N ARG A 39 -3.19 -2.97 9.57
CA ARG A 39 -2.78 -3.14 10.95
C ARG A 39 -1.44 -3.86 11.00
N ALA A 40 -0.52 -3.42 11.86
CA ALA A 40 0.67 -4.21 12.11
C ALA A 40 0.34 -5.44 12.98
N LYS A 41 1.00 -6.56 12.68
CA LYS A 41 0.87 -7.80 13.44
C LYS A 41 1.23 -7.58 14.91
N GLY A 42 0.36 -8.06 15.81
CA GLY A 42 0.47 -7.85 17.25
C GLY A 42 0.15 -6.43 17.76
N CYS A 43 -0.22 -5.48 16.89
CA CYS A 43 -0.84 -4.22 17.31
C CYS A 43 -2.36 -4.38 17.37
N ARG A 44 -3.10 -3.48 18.04
CA ARG A 44 -4.58 -3.47 18.04
C ARG A 44 -5.18 -2.41 17.12
N LYS A 45 -4.42 -1.36 16.82
CA LYS A 45 -4.89 -0.23 16.02
C LYS A 45 -5.03 -0.62 14.54
N VAL A 46 -6.11 -0.19 13.93
CA VAL A 46 -6.40 -0.40 12.50
C VAL A 46 -6.59 0.96 11.86
N TYR A 47 -5.91 1.17 10.74
CA TYR A 47 -6.06 2.36 9.91
C TYR A 47 -6.85 1.98 8.66
N HIS A 48 -7.84 2.78 8.28
CA HIS A 48 -8.70 2.47 7.14
C HIS A 48 -8.47 3.48 6.01
N LEU A 49 -8.49 2.98 4.79
CA LEU A 49 -8.54 3.77 3.57
C LEU A 49 -9.65 3.20 2.67
N THR A 50 -10.25 4.05 1.84
CA THR A 50 -11.16 3.58 0.80
C THR A 50 -10.36 3.02 -0.39
N SER A 51 -10.97 2.12 -1.15
CA SER A 51 -10.41 1.61 -2.41
C SER A 51 -9.99 2.74 -3.37
N ASP A 52 -10.78 3.81 -3.42
CA ASP A 52 -10.57 4.93 -4.33
C ASP A 52 -9.36 5.76 -3.91
N ALA A 53 -9.16 5.91 -2.60
CA ALA A 53 -7.95 6.54 -2.05
C ALA A 53 -6.71 5.68 -2.33
N CYS A 54 -6.81 4.35 -2.18
CA CYS A 54 -5.72 3.43 -2.51
C CYS A 54 -5.35 3.52 -4.00
N TYR A 55 -6.33 3.56 -4.90
CA TYR A 55 -6.09 3.74 -6.33
C TYR A 55 -5.38 5.07 -6.60
N SER A 56 -5.87 6.17 -6.02
CA SER A 56 -5.29 7.50 -6.17
C SER A 56 -3.83 7.56 -5.70
N LEU A 57 -3.51 6.90 -4.57
CA LEU A 57 -2.15 6.81 -4.05
C LEU A 57 -1.24 5.96 -4.95
N ALA A 58 -1.74 4.85 -5.49
CA ALA A 58 -0.99 4.01 -6.43
C ALA A 58 -0.62 4.79 -7.70
N VAL A 59 -1.57 5.51 -8.29
CA VAL A 59 -1.32 6.37 -9.47
C VAL A 59 -0.25 7.43 -9.19
N LYS A 60 -0.34 8.10 -8.03
CA LYS A 60 0.66 9.10 -7.63
C LYS A 60 2.05 8.47 -7.44
N ALA A 61 2.12 7.27 -6.87
CA ALA A 61 3.37 6.54 -6.68
C ALA A 61 4.00 6.16 -8.03
N GLU A 62 3.20 5.66 -8.96
CA GLU A 62 3.63 5.29 -10.32
C GLU A 62 4.21 6.50 -11.08
N ILE A 63 3.49 7.62 -11.08
CA ILE A 63 3.94 8.86 -11.71
C ILE A 63 5.26 9.35 -11.08
N ALA A 64 5.39 9.25 -9.75
CA ALA A 64 6.62 9.63 -9.06
C ALA A 64 7.80 8.70 -9.42
N ALA A 65 7.57 7.40 -9.57
CA ALA A 65 8.57 6.43 -9.99
C ALA A 65 9.07 6.74 -11.42
N ALA A 66 8.16 6.91 -12.37
CA ALA A 66 8.50 7.26 -13.75
C ALA A 66 9.30 8.57 -13.86
N ARG A 67 8.99 9.57 -13.02
CA ARG A 67 9.77 10.81 -12.95
C ARG A 67 11.18 10.59 -12.42
N ARG A 68 11.35 9.74 -11.40
CA ARG A 68 12.66 9.41 -10.83
C ARG A 68 13.54 8.68 -11.84
N GLU A 69 12.99 7.73 -12.58
CA GLU A 69 13.70 7.01 -13.65
C GLU A 69 14.20 7.96 -14.75
N LYS A 70 13.33 8.86 -15.24
CA LYS A 70 13.72 9.88 -16.22
C LYS A 70 14.83 10.79 -15.71
N MET A 71 14.81 11.18 -14.44
CA MET A 71 15.88 11.98 -13.83
C MET A 71 17.19 11.20 -13.71
N GLN A 72 17.14 9.93 -13.35
CA GLN A 72 18.33 9.08 -13.28
C GLN A 72 18.95 8.85 -14.67
N ALA A 73 18.13 8.60 -15.69
CA ALA A 73 18.57 8.46 -17.07
C ALA A 73 19.29 9.73 -17.55
N LYS A 74 18.71 10.92 -17.32
CA LYS A 74 19.35 12.20 -17.66
C LYS A 74 20.69 12.38 -16.94
N LYS A 75 20.77 12.07 -15.64
CA LYS A 75 22.03 12.15 -14.86
C LYS A 75 23.11 11.22 -15.37
N GLN A 76 22.77 10.04 -15.91
CA GLN A 76 23.74 9.12 -16.51
C GLN A 76 24.25 9.62 -17.86
N THR A 77 23.38 10.21 -18.69
CA THR A 77 23.79 10.78 -19.98
C THR A 77 24.74 11.97 -19.81
N THR A 78 24.53 12.83 -18.82
CA THR A 78 25.39 14.01 -18.57
C THR A 78 26.75 13.67 -17.93
N ARG A 79 26.93 12.45 -17.40
CA ARG A 79 28.19 12.00 -16.77
C ARG A 79 29.11 11.22 -17.72
N ARG A 80 28.67 10.95 -18.94
CA ARG A 80 29.49 10.41 -20.03
C ARG A 80 29.95 11.56 -20.92
#